data_AF-A0A841JHT9-F1
#
_entry.id   AF-A0A841JHT9-F1
#
_cell.length_a   1.000
_cell.length_b   1.000
_cell.length_c   1.000
_cell.angle_alpha   90.00
_cell.angle_beta   90.00
_cell.angle_gamma   90.00
#
_symmetry.space_group_name_H-M   'P 1'
#
loop_
_entity.id
_entity.type
_entity.pdbx_description
1 polymer ?
#
loop_
_entity_poly.entity_id
_entity_poly.type
_entity_poly.pdbx_seq_one_letter_code
_entity_poly.pdbx_strand_id
1 'polypeptide(L)' 'MDYIWTLVSKKLANEASENELIELNNLLTQHPDIRKAVNLFFEWWNLSNREVDLNESRNAFSKIKKKLK' A
#
# COMPACT_ATOMS: atom_id res chain seq x y z
N MET A 1 -13.49 0.95 15.41
CA MET A 1 -12.94 0.31 14.19
C MET A 1 -12.92 1.29 13.02
N ASP A 2 -14.04 1.91 12.69
CA ASP A 2 -14.15 2.84 11.54
C ASP A 2 -13.19 4.04 11.62
N TYR A 3 -12.96 4.57 12.82
CA TYR A 3 -12.08 5.71 13.03
C TYR A 3 -10.61 5.44 12.67
N ILE A 4 -10.09 4.24 12.96
CA ILE A 4 -8.71 3.87 12.56
C ILE A 4 -8.60 3.91 11.03
N TRP A 5 -9.61 3.39 10.33
CA TRP A 5 -9.62 3.41 8.86
C TRP A 5 -9.78 4.82 8.30
N THR A 6 -10.54 5.71 8.95
CA THR A 6 -10.55 7.14 8.61
C THR A 6 -9.15 7.74 8.67
N LEU A 7 -8.42 7.53 9.76
CA LEU A 7 -7.05 8.05 9.91
C LEU A 7 -6.07 7.43 8.89
N VAL A 8 -6.21 6.15 8.60
CA VAL A 8 -5.42 5.46 7.56
C VAL A 8 -5.67 6.08 6.18
N SER A 9 -6.94 6.32 5.82
CA SER A 9 -7.29 6.96 4.55
C SER A 9 -6.74 8.38 4.46
N LYS A 10 -6.87 9.19 5.52
CA LYS A 10 -6.29 10.54 5.57
C LYS A 10 -4.76 10.51 5.43
N LYS A 11 -4.09 9.56 6.08
CA LYS A 11 -2.63 9.39 5.94
C LYS A 11 -2.22 9.08 4.50
N LEU A 12 -2.96 8.21 3.80
CA LEU A 12 -2.68 7.87 2.40
C LEU A 12 -2.87 9.04 1.44
N ALA A 13 -3.87 9.89 1.71
CA ALA A 13 -4.16 11.09 0.93
C ALA A 13 -3.22 12.27 1.25
N ASN A 14 -2.28 12.11 2.20
CA ASN A 14 -1.48 13.21 2.78
C ASN A 14 -2.33 14.33 3.43
N GLU A 15 -3.51 13.98 3.96
CA GLU A 15 -4.46 14.91 4.62
C GLU A 15 -4.48 14.75 6.14
N ALA A 16 -3.73 13.79 6.69
CA ALA A 16 -3.61 13.60 8.12
C ALA A 16 -2.69 14.66 8.73
N SER A 17 -3.17 15.33 9.78
CA SER A 17 -2.34 16.20 10.61
C SER A 17 -1.34 15.40 11.46
N GLU A 18 -0.33 16.06 12.01
CA GLU A 18 0.67 15.43 12.87
C GLU A 18 0.04 14.78 14.13
N ASN A 19 -0.93 15.45 14.75
CA ASN A 19 -1.68 14.90 15.88
C ASN A 19 -2.44 13.64 15.50
N GLU A 20 -3.08 13.62 14.33
CA GLU A 20 -3.80 12.45 13.82
C GLU A 20 -2.87 11.28 13.51
N LEU A 21 -1.63 11.54 13.07
CA LEU A 21 -0.61 10.51 12.86
C LEU A 21 -0.12 9.91 14.18
N ILE A 22 0.09 10.75 15.20
CA ILE A 22 0.44 10.29 16.55
C ILE A 22 -0.70 9.43 17.13
N GLU A 23 -1.94 9.89 17.00
CA GLU A 23 -3.13 9.16 17.44
C GLU A 23 -3.27 7.83 16.73
N LEU A 24 -3.13 7.80 15.40
CA LEU A 24 -3.14 6.56 14.63
C LEU A 24 -2.08 5.58 15.15
N ASN A 25 -0.85 6.05 15.41
CA ASN A 25 0.21 5.19 15.90
C ASN A 25 -0.09 4.61 17.30
N ASN A 26 -0.69 5.41 18.17
CA ASN A 26 -1.14 4.97 19.49
C ASN A 26 -2.22 3.88 19.38
N LEU A 27 -3.22 4.09 18.52
CA LEU A 27 -4.29 3.13 18.28
C LEU A 27 -3.76 1.81 17.70
N LEU A 28 -2.83 1.86 16.74
CA LEU A 28 -2.21 0.65 16.18
C LEU A 28 -1.32 -0.09 17.18
N THR A 29 -0.76 0.60 18.17
CA THR A 29 0.00 -0.05 19.26
C THR A 29 -0.93 -0.83 20.19
N GLN A 30 -2.13 -0.30 20.44
CA GLN A 30 -3.15 -0.95 21.28
C GLN A 30 -3.86 -2.12 20.58
N HIS A 31 -3.86 -2.14 19.23
CA HIS A 31 -4.52 -3.16 18.42
C HIS A 31 -3.55 -3.81 17.41
N PRO A 32 -2.69 -4.77 17.86
CA PRO A 32 -1.66 -5.38 17.02
C PRO A 32 -2.20 -6.18 15.83
N ASP A 33 -3.41 -6.70 15.94
CA ASP A 33 -4.16 -7.37 14.88
C ASP A 33 -4.48 -6.41 13.73
N ILE A 34 -4.99 -5.22 14.06
CA ILE A 34 -5.29 -4.16 13.09
C ILE A 34 -4.00 -3.62 12.47
N ARG A 35 -2.93 -3.47 13.26
CA ARG A 35 -1.63 -3.00 12.78
C ARG A 35 -1.09 -3.85 11.63
N LYS A 36 -1.26 -5.17 11.67
CA LYS A 36 -0.86 -6.05 10.57
C LYS A 36 -1.66 -5.77 9.30
N ALA A 37 -2.98 -5.63 9.41
CA ALA A 37 -3.85 -5.33 8.27
C ALA A 37 -3.52 -3.96 7.64
N VAL A 38 -3.31 -2.94 8.47
CA VAL A 38 -2.95 -1.59 8.02
C VAL A 38 -1.58 -1.56 7.32
N ASN A 39 -0.59 -2.30 7.84
CA ASN A 39 0.71 -2.40 7.19
C ASN A 39 0.62 -3.03 5.80
N LEU A 40 -0.12 -4.14 5.67
CA LEU A 40 -0.36 -4.78 4.37
C LEU A 40 -1.04 -3.82 3.39
N PHE A 41 -2.00 -3.02 3.87
CA PHE A 41 -2.68 -2.03 3.05
C PHE A 41 -1.72 -0.94 2.55
N PHE A 42 -0.83 -0.43 3.41
CA PHE A 42 0.20 0.53 3.01
C PHE A 42 1.20 -0.05 2.02
N GLU A 43 1.61 -1.31 2.21
CA GLU A 43 2.49 -2.00 1.26
C GLU A 43 1.83 -2.09 -0.12
N TRP A 44 0.55 -2.47 -0.20
CA TRP A 44 -0.19 -2.55 -1.45
C TRP A 44 -0.32 -1.18 -2.13
N TRP A 45 -0.67 -0.14 -1.38
CA TRP A 45 -0.76 1.21 -1.91
C TRP A 45 0.57 1.72 -2.48
N ASN A 46 1.69 1.39 -1.82
CA ASN A 46 3.02 1.76 -2.30
C ASN A 46 3.47 0.92 -3.50
N LEU A 47 3.01 -0.34 -3.61
CA LEU A 47 3.27 -1.19 -4.78
C LEU A 47 2.59 -0.65 -6.03
N SER A 48 1.36 -0.15 -5.93
CA SER A 48 0.66 0.47 -7.07
C SER A 48 1.33 1.75 -7.59
N ASN A 49 2.18 2.38 -6.76
CA ASN A 49 2.96 3.56 -7.16
C ASN A 49 4.30 3.19 -7.81
N ARG A 50 4.64 1.91 -7.96
CA ARG A 50 5.80 1.52 -8.77
C ARG A 50 5.43 1.65 -10.24
N GLU A 51 6.22 2.41 -10.97
CA GLU A 51 6.12 2.45 -12.43
C GLU A 51 6.32 1.03 -12.97
N VAL A 52 5.27 0.48 -13.58
CA VAL A 52 5.38 -0.76 -14.33
C VAL A 52 6.10 -0.42 -15.62
N ASP A 53 7.32 -0.91 -15.80
CA ASP A 53 8.00 -0.83 -17.10
C ASP A 53 7.27 -1.75 -18.10
N LEU A 54 6.34 -1.13 -18.84
CA LEU A 54 5.55 -1.79 -19.87
C LEU A 54 6.43 -2.33 -21.02
N ASN A 55 7.60 -1.74 -21.26
CA ASN A 55 8.54 -2.23 -22.26
C ASN A 55 9.23 -3.49 -21.79
N GLU A 56 9.67 -3.54 -20.53
CA GLU A 56 10.24 -4.77 -19.94
C GLU A 56 9.22 -5.91 -19.96
N SER A 57 7.97 -5.62 -19.54
CA SER A 57 6.87 -6.59 -19.57
C SER A 57 6.57 -7.11 -20.98
N ARG A 58 6.52 -6.22 -21.98
CA ARG A 58 6.32 -6.59 -23.40
C ARG A 58 7.46 -7.43 -23.93
N ASN A 59 8.71 -7.10 -23.57
CA ASN A 59 9.90 -7.84 -23.96
C ASN A 59 9.93 -9.24 -23.36
N ALA A 60 9.60 -9.39 -22.07
CA ALA A 60 9.50 -10.68 -21.40
C ALA A 60 8.43 -11.58 -22.06
N PHE A 61 7.25 -11.02 -22.33
CA PHE A 61 6.18 -11.74 -23.02
C PHE A 61 6.58 -12.21 -24.43
N SER A 62 7.28 -11.35 -25.18
CA SER A 62 7.77 -11.70 -26.53
C SER A 62 8.78 -12.86 -26.51
N LYS A 63 9.64 -12.92 -25.49
CA LYS A 63 10.60 -14.03 -25.31
C LYS A 63 9.89 -15.34 -25.02
N ILE A 64 8.88 -15.32 -24.15
CA ILE A 64 8.07 -16.52 -23.83
C ILE A 64 7.33 -17.00 -25.08
N LYS A 65 6.68 -16.09 -25.83
CA LYS A 65 5.99 -16.41 -27.08
C LYS A 65 6.92 -17.06 -28.12
N LYS A 66 8.18 -16.63 -28.21
CA LYS A 66 9.19 -17.26 -29.08
C LYS A 66 9.60 -18.66 -28.65
N LYS A 67 9.55 -18.99 -27.35
CA LYS A 67 9.86 -20.34 -26.85
C LYS A 67 8.70 -21.33 -27.02
N LEU A 68 7.49 -20.83 -27.27
CA LEU A 68 6.27 -21.63 -27.48
C LEU A 68 5.96 -21.88 -28.96
N LYS A 69 6.77 -21.32 -29.87
CA LYS A 69 6.75 -21.61 -31.31
C LYS A 69 7.94 -22.49 -31.66
#